data_AF-A0A812GWY4-F1
#
_entry.id   AF-A0A812GWY4-F1
#
_cell.length_a   1.000
_cell.length_b   1.000
_cell.length_c   1.000
_cell.angle_alpha   90.00
_cell.angle_beta   90.00
_cell.angle_gamma   90.00
#
_symmetry.space_group_name_H-M   'P 1'
#
loop_
_entity.id
_entity.type
_entity.pdbx_description
1 polymer ?
#
loop_
_entity_poly.entity_id
_entity_poly.type
_entity_poly.pdbx_seq_one_letter_code
_entity_poly.pdbx_strand_id
1 'polypeptide(L)'
;AFAAVGEALTEFRDGDTLGGLQALYYGLRNASQGLWSTDEDKDAALSSLVAGLDGIIGGLSEDVLDYQRRLAESKSCWKVSLARERYLPSICSEGYEYDGERHCWPEEEAKCWEPPAACVMPFKYRGVTYNNCTSKHHNRPWCAHHAEYRRGEWSNCEEVPCASLLSLDRAAWQKKPKGTVPARCDTTVAEDVEKNGGWCYKACPDGYQAFGARCWTNCADSAFPLDSPFICGETQAVLQSTVAEMITVALRSALSLSTVLASMQALGVNAQSLSGTIN
;
A
#
# COMPACT_ATOMS: atom_id res chain seq x y z
N ALA A 1 -25.82 17.76 -37.04
CA ALA A 1 -25.03 16.55 -37.40
C ALA A 1 -23.57 16.71 -36.99
N PHE A 2 -22.74 17.54 -37.64
CA PHE A 2 -21.29 17.62 -37.36
C PHE A 2 -20.92 18.09 -35.94
N ALA A 3 -21.70 18.98 -35.33
CA ALA A 3 -21.48 19.40 -33.94
C ALA A 3 -21.62 18.24 -32.92
N ALA A 4 -22.61 17.37 -33.13
CA ALA A 4 -22.87 16.22 -32.27
C ALA A 4 -21.80 15.13 -32.36
N VAL A 5 -21.18 14.98 -33.54
CA VAL A 5 -20.03 14.08 -33.71
C VAL A 5 -18.80 14.63 -32.99
N GLY A 6 -18.57 15.95 -33.03
CA GLY A 6 -17.47 16.59 -32.29
C GLY A 6 -17.63 16.49 -30.77
N GLU A 7 -18.86 16.68 -30.28
CA GLU A 7 -19.21 16.49 -28.86
C GLU A 7 -19.02 15.04 -28.44
N ALA A 8 -19.53 14.08 -29.22
CA ALA A 8 -19.36 12.67 -28.95
C ALA A 8 -17.89 12.22 -28.90
N LEU A 9 -17.06 12.70 -29.82
CA LEU A 9 -15.62 12.41 -29.83
C LEU A 9 -14.91 13.00 -28.61
N THR A 10 -15.40 14.12 -28.08
CA THR A 10 -14.89 14.74 -26.84
C THR A 10 -15.24 13.87 -25.63
N GLU A 11 -16.49 13.42 -25.53
CA GLU A 11 -16.95 12.53 -24.45
C GLU A 11 -16.23 11.17 -24.50
N PHE A 12 -16.06 10.56 -25.69
CA PHE A 12 -15.29 9.33 -25.83
C PHE A 12 -13.82 9.50 -25.46
N ARG A 13 -13.19 10.62 -25.84
CA ARG A 13 -11.82 10.96 -25.44
C ARG A 13 -11.70 11.10 -23.92
N ASP A 14 -12.70 11.67 -23.28
CA ASP A 14 -12.73 11.87 -21.82
C ASP A 14 -13.23 10.60 -21.09
N GLY A 15 -13.52 9.55 -21.85
CA GLY A 15 -13.89 8.23 -21.39
C GLY A 15 -15.36 8.10 -20.97
N ASP A 16 -16.20 9.11 -21.18
CA ASP A 16 -17.64 9.03 -21.00
C ASP A 16 -18.30 8.41 -22.24
N THR A 17 -18.29 7.07 -22.29
CA THR A 17 -18.88 6.31 -23.38
C THR A 17 -20.39 6.52 -23.50
N LEU A 18 -21.09 6.75 -22.36
CA LEU A 18 -22.54 6.95 -22.35
C LEU A 18 -22.90 8.35 -22.88
N GLY A 19 -22.18 9.38 -22.42
CA GLY A 19 -22.30 10.74 -22.93
C GLY A 19 -22.03 10.82 -24.43
N GLY A 20 -20.98 10.12 -24.90
CA GLY A 20 -20.65 10.02 -26.32
C GLY A 20 -21.76 9.39 -27.17
N LEU A 21 -22.34 8.28 -26.69
CA LEU A 21 -23.47 7.62 -27.36
C LEU A 21 -24.74 8.48 -27.36
N GLN A 22 -25.03 9.18 -26.27
CA GLN A 22 -26.18 10.10 -26.17
C GLN A 22 -26.04 11.28 -27.15
N ALA A 23 -24.85 11.90 -27.22
CA ALA A 23 -24.58 12.98 -28.16
C ALA A 23 -24.78 12.54 -29.61
N LEU A 24 -24.33 11.34 -29.98
CA LEU A 24 -24.57 10.77 -31.31
C LEU A 24 -26.05 10.49 -31.57
N TYR A 25 -26.74 9.85 -30.62
CA TYR A 25 -28.15 9.50 -30.74
C TYR A 25 -29.04 10.74 -30.95
N TYR A 26 -28.91 11.74 -30.08
CA TYR A 26 -29.70 12.97 -30.20
C TYR A 26 -29.29 13.80 -31.42
N GLY A 27 -28.00 13.81 -31.76
CA GLY A 27 -27.48 14.44 -32.96
C GLY A 27 -28.06 13.87 -34.25
N LEU A 28 -28.20 12.54 -34.32
CA LEU A 28 -28.78 11.83 -35.44
C LEU A 28 -30.30 12.00 -35.50
N ARG A 29 -30.99 11.82 -34.36
CA ARG A 29 -32.44 12.03 -34.23
C ARG A 29 -32.84 13.43 -34.69
N ASN A 30 -32.11 14.47 -34.29
CA ASN A 30 -32.38 15.84 -34.72
C ASN A 30 -32.09 16.06 -36.22
N ALA A 31 -31.08 15.38 -36.78
CA ALA A 31 -30.78 15.47 -38.21
C ALA A 31 -31.83 14.76 -39.08
N SER A 32 -32.46 13.70 -38.58
CA SER A 32 -33.42 12.88 -39.34
C SER A 32 -34.89 13.24 -39.13
N GLN A 33 -35.21 14.20 -38.27
CA GLN A 33 -36.58 14.57 -37.88
C GLN A 33 -37.49 15.01 -39.05
N GLY A 34 -36.92 15.54 -40.14
CA GLY A 34 -37.67 16.01 -41.31
C GLY A 34 -37.91 14.97 -42.41
N LEU A 35 -37.42 13.73 -42.26
CA LEU A 35 -37.41 12.72 -43.34
C LEU A 35 -38.61 11.78 -43.36
N TRP A 36 -39.43 11.74 -42.29
CA TRP A 36 -40.42 10.68 -42.11
C TRP A 36 -41.81 11.23 -41.73
N SER A 37 -42.85 10.60 -42.27
CA SER A 37 -44.24 11.07 -42.20
C SER A 37 -45.01 10.67 -40.94
N THR A 38 -44.63 9.58 -40.26
CA THR A 38 -45.27 9.13 -39.00
C THR A 38 -44.22 8.87 -37.92
N ASP A 39 -44.61 8.93 -36.64
CA ASP A 39 -43.67 8.75 -35.52
C ASP A 39 -43.22 7.28 -35.35
N GLU A 40 -44.03 6.30 -35.74
CA GLU A 40 -43.64 4.87 -35.72
C GLU A 40 -42.57 4.54 -36.76
N ASP A 41 -42.67 5.14 -37.97
CA ASP A 41 -41.64 4.99 -39.01
C ASP A 41 -40.30 5.62 -38.60
N LYS A 42 -40.34 6.68 -37.77
CA LYS A 42 -39.14 7.36 -37.25
C LYS A 42 -38.36 6.48 -36.28
N ASP A 43 -39.04 5.89 -35.30
CA ASP A 43 -38.35 5.14 -34.25
C ASP A 43 -37.80 3.79 -34.78
N ALA A 44 -38.50 3.13 -35.70
CA ALA A 44 -38.01 1.91 -36.36
C ALA A 44 -36.80 2.18 -37.27
N ALA A 45 -36.85 3.24 -38.07
CA ALA A 45 -35.73 3.65 -38.93
C ALA A 45 -34.53 4.12 -38.11
N LEU A 46 -34.75 4.86 -37.03
CA LEU A 46 -33.70 5.32 -36.12
C LEU A 46 -33.02 4.14 -35.40
N SER A 47 -33.80 3.15 -34.95
CA SER A 47 -33.26 1.94 -34.31
C SER A 47 -32.34 1.15 -35.24
N SER A 48 -32.74 0.96 -36.50
CA SER A 48 -31.92 0.27 -37.51
C SER A 48 -30.63 1.04 -37.85
N LEU A 49 -30.70 2.36 -37.92
CA LEU A 49 -29.53 3.23 -38.13
C LEU A 49 -28.57 3.20 -36.95
N VAL A 50 -29.08 3.26 -35.72
CA VAL A 50 -28.28 3.17 -34.50
C VAL A 50 -27.59 1.80 -34.41
N ALA A 51 -28.31 0.71 -34.70
CA ALA A 51 -27.72 -0.64 -34.73
C ALA A 51 -26.60 -0.79 -35.78
N GLY A 52 -26.74 -0.14 -36.95
CA GLY A 52 -25.68 -0.12 -37.97
C GLY A 52 -24.48 0.76 -37.57
N LEU A 53 -24.73 1.84 -36.83
CA LEU A 53 -23.69 2.72 -36.29
C LEU A 53 -22.96 2.10 -35.10
N ASP A 54 -23.61 1.27 -34.28
CA ASP A 54 -23.01 0.62 -33.11
C ASP A 54 -21.76 -0.18 -33.47
N GLY A 55 -21.77 -0.92 -34.59
CA GLY A 55 -20.60 -1.68 -35.05
C GLY A 55 -19.43 -0.79 -35.49
N ILE A 56 -19.73 0.38 -36.07
CA ILE A 56 -18.71 1.35 -36.52
C ILE A 56 -18.16 2.13 -35.33
N ILE A 57 -19.03 2.53 -34.40
CA ILE A 57 -18.67 3.23 -33.16
C ILE A 57 -17.85 2.32 -32.25
N GLY A 58 -18.21 1.03 -32.14
CA GLY A 58 -17.45 0.04 -31.40
C GLY A 58 -16.01 -0.10 -31.90
N GLY A 59 -15.83 -0.30 -33.22
CA GLY A 59 -14.50 -0.39 -33.82
C GLY A 59 -13.68 0.90 -33.68
N LEU A 60 -14.30 2.07 -33.89
CA LEU A 60 -13.62 3.36 -33.73
C LEU A 60 -13.21 3.62 -32.27
N SER A 61 -14.06 3.25 -31.30
CA SER A 61 -13.76 3.38 -29.88
C SER A 61 -12.57 2.51 -29.49
N GLU A 62 -12.52 1.27 -29.95
CA GLU A 62 -11.40 0.36 -29.68
C GLU A 62 -10.10 0.89 -30.29
N ASP A 63 -10.12 1.29 -31.56
CA ASP A 63 -8.94 1.81 -32.26
C ASP A 63 -8.42 3.12 -31.65
N VAL A 64 -9.31 4.03 -31.25
CA VAL A 64 -8.93 5.30 -30.61
C VAL A 64 -8.31 5.03 -29.24
N LEU A 65 -8.87 4.11 -28.45
CA LEU A 65 -8.34 3.75 -27.14
C LEU A 65 -7.00 3.00 -27.26
N ASP A 66 -6.85 2.07 -28.21
CA ASP A 66 -5.59 1.36 -28.44
C ASP A 66 -4.51 2.32 -28.95
N TYR A 67 -4.85 3.25 -29.84
CA TYR A 67 -3.93 4.28 -30.31
C TYR A 67 -3.52 5.24 -29.19
N GLN A 68 -4.46 5.70 -28.36
CA GLN A 68 -4.16 6.53 -27.20
C GLN A 68 -3.28 5.81 -26.18
N ARG A 69 -3.57 4.53 -25.92
CA ARG A 69 -2.75 3.68 -25.06
C ARG A 69 -1.33 3.57 -25.60
N ARG A 70 -1.15 3.27 -26.89
CA ARG A 70 0.18 3.20 -27.52
C ARG A 70 0.91 4.55 -27.48
N LEU A 71 0.20 5.66 -27.66
CA LEU A 71 0.76 7.00 -27.50
C LEU A 71 1.20 7.28 -26.06
N ALA A 72 0.43 6.86 -25.06
CA ALA A 72 0.80 6.99 -23.65
C ALA A 72 1.99 6.07 -23.29
N GLU A 73 1.97 4.80 -23.75
CA GLU A 73 3.05 3.82 -23.56
C GLU A 73 4.35 4.24 -24.27
N SER A 74 4.28 5.02 -25.35
CA SER A 74 5.48 5.56 -26.02
C SER A 74 6.09 6.78 -25.32
N LYS A 75 5.33 7.47 -24.46
CA LYS A 75 5.74 8.72 -23.79
C LYS A 75 5.94 8.58 -22.28
N SER A 76 5.74 7.38 -21.76
CA SER A 76 5.92 7.06 -20.35
C SER A 76 6.39 5.61 -20.19
N CYS A 77 7.12 5.35 -19.11
CA CYS A 77 7.60 4.01 -18.78
C CYS A 77 7.29 3.68 -17.33
N TRP A 78 6.81 2.47 -17.08
CA TRP A 78 6.58 1.98 -15.73
C TRP A 78 7.89 1.76 -15.01
N LYS A 79 7.97 2.26 -13.77
CA LYS A 79 9.09 1.93 -12.92
C LYS A 79 9.01 0.49 -12.50
N VAL A 80 10.13 -0.21 -12.62
CA VAL A 80 10.29 -1.51 -11.99
C VAL A 80 10.87 -1.32 -10.60
N SER A 81 10.59 -2.27 -9.72
CA SER A 81 11.13 -2.23 -8.37
C SER A 81 11.79 -3.53 -7.97
N LEU A 82 12.90 -3.39 -7.26
CA LEU A 82 13.68 -4.49 -6.70
C LEU A 82 13.61 -4.41 -5.17
N ALA A 83 13.59 -5.57 -4.51
CA ALA A 83 13.71 -5.61 -3.06
C ALA A 83 15.12 -5.20 -2.66
N ARG A 84 15.25 -4.36 -1.63
CA ARG A 84 16.56 -4.01 -1.07
C ARG A 84 17.05 -5.12 -0.17
N GLU A 85 18.31 -5.50 -0.34
CA GLU A 85 19.01 -6.32 0.64
C GLU A 85 19.02 -5.58 2.00
N ARG A 86 18.74 -6.33 3.06
CA ARG A 86 18.64 -5.77 4.40
C ARG A 86 19.27 -6.69 5.44
N TYR A 87 19.75 -6.09 6.52
CA TYR A 87 20.30 -6.79 7.67
C TYR A 87 19.93 -6.06 8.97
N LEU A 88 20.08 -6.74 10.11
CA LEU A 88 19.79 -6.17 11.41
C LEU A 88 20.92 -5.24 11.86
N PRO A 89 20.60 -4.07 12.44
CA PRO A 89 21.62 -3.21 13.03
C PRO A 89 22.25 -3.88 14.26
N SER A 90 23.58 -3.86 14.34
CA SER A 90 24.35 -4.53 15.38
C SER A 90 25.38 -3.63 16.09
N ILE A 91 25.63 -2.42 15.60
CA ILE A 91 26.69 -1.56 16.14
C ILE A 91 26.19 -0.72 17.31
N CYS A 92 26.89 -0.80 18.43
CA CYS A 92 26.65 -0.02 19.64
C CYS A 92 27.68 1.10 19.82
N SER A 93 27.32 2.11 20.62
CA SER A 93 28.26 3.14 21.08
C SER A 93 29.00 2.64 22.31
N GLU A 94 30.11 3.29 22.68
CA GLU A 94 30.83 2.99 23.92
C GLU A 94 29.90 3.06 25.13
N GLY A 95 30.05 2.13 26.08
CA GLY A 95 29.15 1.99 27.22
C GLY A 95 27.82 1.31 26.89
N TYR A 96 27.73 0.61 25.75
CA TYR A 96 26.55 -0.17 25.39
C TYR A 96 26.90 -1.55 24.80
N GLU A 97 26.19 -2.58 25.26
CA GLU A 97 26.28 -3.97 24.79
C GLU A 97 25.12 -4.30 23.82
N TYR A 98 25.41 -5.03 22.74
CA TYR A 98 24.39 -5.45 21.77
C TYR A 98 23.51 -6.58 22.32
N ASP A 99 22.20 -6.46 22.17
CA ASP A 99 21.22 -7.42 22.71
C ASP A 99 21.08 -8.72 21.90
N GLY A 100 21.77 -8.84 20.77
CA GLY A 100 21.62 -9.96 19.85
C GLY A 100 20.47 -9.81 18.86
N GLU A 101 19.65 -8.76 18.97
CA GLU A 101 18.51 -8.49 18.10
C GLU A 101 18.64 -7.20 17.29
N ARG A 102 18.47 -6.04 17.92
CA ARG A 102 18.44 -4.72 17.24
C ARG A 102 18.61 -3.53 18.19
N HIS A 103 18.95 -3.76 19.45
CA HIS A 103 19.16 -2.70 20.43
C HIS A 103 20.50 -2.84 21.13
N CYS A 104 20.91 -1.71 21.67
CA CYS A 104 22.08 -1.57 22.49
C CYS A 104 21.59 -1.27 23.91
N TRP A 105 22.01 -2.11 24.85
CA TRP A 105 21.72 -1.95 26.26
C TRP A 105 22.87 -1.21 26.91
N PRO A 106 22.61 -0.25 27.81
CA PRO A 106 23.70 0.42 28.52
C PRO A 106 24.49 -0.63 29.32
N GLU A 107 25.81 -0.54 29.27
CA GLU A 107 26.74 -1.36 30.07
C GLU A 107 26.63 -1.07 31.57
N GLU A 108 25.99 0.04 31.95
CA GLU A 108 25.66 0.31 33.35
C GLU A 108 24.84 -0.86 33.90
N GLU A 109 25.52 -1.65 34.73
CA GLU A 109 25.14 -2.87 35.41
C GLU A 109 23.66 -3.18 35.29
N ALA A 110 23.31 -4.08 34.36
CA ALA A 110 22.08 -4.81 34.51
C ALA A 110 22.07 -5.36 35.95
N LYS A 111 21.17 -4.83 36.79
CA LYS A 111 21.01 -5.27 38.17
C LYS A 111 20.12 -6.50 38.12
N CYS A 112 20.72 -7.67 38.31
CA CYS A 112 19.99 -8.92 38.45
C CYS A 112 19.51 -9.07 39.90
N TRP A 113 18.43 -9.81 40.08
CA TRP A 113 17.80 -10.00 41.38
C TRP A 113 17.57 -11.47 41.64
N GLU A 114 18.11 -11.97 42.74
CA GLU A 114 17.94 -13.35 43.18
C GLU A 114 16.90 -13.41 44.33
N PRO A 115 15.88 -14.29 44.24
CA PRO A 115 14.92 -14.45 45.31
C PRO A 115 15.59 -15.14 46.51
N PRO A 116 15.41 -14.65 47.75
CA PRO A 116 15.87 -15.35 48.93
C PRO A 116 15.14 -16.69 49.10
N ALA A 117 15.75 -17.62 49.85
CA ALA A 117 15.22 -18.96 50.09
C ALA A 117 13.80 -19.02 50.68
N ALA A 118 13.32 -17.93 51.29
CA ALA A 118 11.97 -17.82 51.82
C ALA A 118 10.88 -17.68 50.73
N CYS A 119 11.27 -17.34 49.49
CA CYS A 119 10.32 -17.12 48.40
C CYS A 119 9.92 -18.41 47.68
N VAL A 120 8.70 -18.42 47.18
CA VAL A 120 8.15 -19.52 46.39
C VAL A 120 7.94 -19.07 44.95
N MET A 121 8.43 -19.86 44.00
CA MET A 121 8.31 -19.59 42.57
C MET A 121 7.62 -20.76 41.86
N PRO A 122 6.66 -20.50 40.94
CA PRO A 122 6.05 -19.20 40.65
C PRO A 122 5.08 -18.74 41.74
N PHE A 123 4.80 -17.43 41.81
CA PHE A 123 3.77 -16.85 42.67
C PHE A 123 2.82 -15.93 41.91
N LYS A 124 1.60 -15.76 42.43
CA LYS A 124 0.58 -14.91 41.85
C LYS A 124 0.36 -13.67 42.70
N TYR A 125 0.32 -12.52 42.04
CA TYR A 125 0.05 -11.23 42.67
C TYR A 125 -0.89 -10.42 41.79
N ARG A 126 -2.02 -9.98 42.36
CA ARG A 126 -3.08 -9.24 41.65
C ARG A 126 -3.52 -9.88 40.34
N GLY A 127 -3.67 -11.21 40.34
CA GLY A 127 -4.13 -11.95 39.16
C GLY A 127 -3.03 -12.38 38.18
N VAL A 128 -1.80 -11.89 38.33
CA VAL A 128 -0.67 -12.16 37.41
C VAL A 128 0.33 -13.11 38.05
N THR A 129 0.75 -14.14 37.31
CA THR A 129 1.78 -15.10 37.73
C THR A 129 3.18 -14.56 37.41
N TYR A 130 4.08 -14.60 38.39
CA TYR A 130 5.48 -14.20 38.28
C TYR A 130 6.38 -15.41 38.53
N ASN A 131 7.31 -15.63 37.60
CA ASN A 131 8.29 -16.73 37.64
C ASN A 131 9.64 -16.30 38.21
N ASN A 132 9.82 -15.01 38.52
CA ASN A 132 10.98 -14.48 39.25
C ASN A 132 10.56 -13.23 40.07
N CYS A 133 11.51 -12.60 40.75
CA CYS A 133 11.39 -11.31 41.40
C CYS A 133 10.67 -10.29 40.52
N THR A 134 9.82 -9.45 41.12
CA THR A 134 9.05 -8.43 40.39
C THR A 134 9.21 -7.06 41.03
N SER A 135 9.29 -6.01 40.21
CA SER A 135 9.27 -4.61 40.67
C SER A 135 7.85 -4.01 40.69
N LYS A 136 6.82 -4.83 40.49
CA LYS A 136 5.44 -4.34 40.43
C LYS A 136 5.00 -3.83 41.80
N HIS A 137 4.56 -2.57 41.82
CA HIS A 137 4.07 -1.85 43.00
C HIS A 137 5.07 -1.74 44.17
N HIS A 138 6.38 -1.85 43.92
CA HIS A 138 7.45 -1.72 44.92
C HIS A 138 8.68 -1.01 44.33
N ASN A 139 9.48 -0.38 45.20
CA ASN A 139 10.69 0.35 44.79
C ASN A 139 11.92 -0.58 44.61
N ARG A 140 11.94 -1.74 45.27
CA ARG A 140 12.93 -2.80 45.05
C ARG A 140 12.22 -4.07 44.57
N PRO A 141 12.86 -4.90 43.74
CA PRO A 141 12.28 -6.18 43.35
C PRO A 141 12.01 -7.08 44.56
N TRP A 142 10.88 -7.77 44.52
CA TRP A 142 10.39 -8.57 45.62
C TRP A 142 9.77 -9.88 45.12
N CYS A 143 9.60 -10.83 46.03
CA CYS A 143 8.94 -12.10 45.79
C CYS A 143 8.05 -12.49 46.99
N ALA A 144 7.02 -13.31 46.74
CA ALA A 144 6.12 -13.78 47.78
C ALA A 144 6.62 -15.08 48.43
N HIS A 145 6.26 -15.31 49.68
CA HIS A 145 6.57 -16.56 50.40
C HIS A 145 5.59 -17.70 50.06
N HIS A 146 4.54 -17.42 49.28
CA HIS A 146 3.52 -18.38 48.90
C HIS A 146 3.10 -18.20 47.44
N ALA A 147 2.55 -19.26 46.86
CA ALA A 147 2.05 -19.27 45.48
C ALA A 147 0.94 -18.23 45.21
N GLU A 148 0.18 -17.83 46.23
CA GLU A 148 -0.74 -16.70 46.18
C GLU A 148 -0.29 -15.65 47.21
N TYR A 149 -0.12 -14.40 46.78
CA TYR A 149 0.36 -13.32 47.63
C TYR A 149 -0.52 -13.13 48.87
N ARG A 150 0.13 -13.08 50.05
CA ARG A 150 -0.51 -12.69 51.32
C ARG A 150 0.12 -11.44 51.88
N ARG A 151 -0.69 -10.63 52.55
CA ARG A 151 -0.27 -9.34 53.09
C ARG A 151 0.83 -9.53 54.14
N GLY A 152 2.02 -9.00 53.86
CA GLY A 152 3.17 -9.07 54.76
C GLY A 152 4.07 -10.31 54.59
N GLU A 153 3.69 -11.27 53.74
CA GLU A 153 4.46 -12.51 53.49
C GLU A 153 5.25 -12.39 52.18
N TRP A 154 6.24 -11.51 52.20
CA TRP A 154 7.12 -11.24 51.07
C TRP A 154 8.52 -10.81 51.53
N SER A 155 9.50 -10.92 50.64
CA SER A 155 10.86 -10.44 50.86
C SER A 155 11.37 -9.64 49.67
N ASN A 156 12.26 -8.69 49.94
CA ASN A 156 13.06 -8.08 48.89
C ASN A 156 14.01 -9.12 48.31
N CYS A 157 14.21 -9.07 47.01
CA CYS A 157 15.24 -9.83 46.35
C CYS A 157 16.62 -9.21 46.57
N GLU A 158 17.65 -10.04 46.48
CA GLU A 158 19.04 -9.64 46.64
C GLU A 158 19.62 -9.23 45.29
N GLU A 159 20.38 -8.14 45.28
CA GLU A 159 21.02 -7.63 44.06
C GLU A 159 22.27 -8.47 43.78
N VAL A 160 22.34 -9.06 42.59
CA VAL A 160 23.45 -9.92 42.17
C VAL A 160 24.02 -9.45 40.82
N PRO A 161 25.33 -9.64 40.57
CA PRO A 161 25.91 -9.35 39.27
C PRO A 161 25.25 -10.20 38.20
N CYS A 162 24.74 -9.60 37.12
CA CYS A 162 24.08 -10.38 36.06
C CYS A 162 24.97 -11.43 35.37
N ALA A 163 26.29 -11.39 35.56
CA ALA A 163 27.23 -12.38 35.04
C ALA A 163 27.11 -13.76 35.73
N SER A 164 26.48 -13.86 36.91
CA SER A 164 26.27 -15.13 37.62
C SER A 164 25.07 -15.94 37.13
N LEU A 165 24.20 -15.34 36.31
CA LEU A 165 23.08 -16.02 35.64
C LEU A 165 23.48 -16.31 34.19
N LEU A 166 23.21 -17.53 33.72
CA LEU A 166 23.42 -17.90 32.32
C LEU A 166 22.69 -16.88 31.41
N SER A 167 23.30 -16.54 30.27
CA SER A 167 22.81 -15.53 29.31
C SER A 167 21.33 -15.68 28.89
N LEU A 168 20.74 -16.86 29.09
CA LEU A 168 19.34 -17.19 28.86
C LEU A 168 18.35 -16.44 29.78
N ASP A 169 18.76 -15.98 30.97
CA ASP A 169 17.85 -15.32 31.92
C ASP A 169 17.57 -13.85 31.60
N ARG A 170 18.44 -13.16 30.86
CA ARG A 170 18.20 -11.76 30.43
C ARG A 170 16.96 -11.63 29.53
N ALA A 171 16.66 -12.65 28.72
CA ALA A 171 15.48 -12.72 27.87
C ALA A 171 14.16 -12.99 28.63
N ALA A 172 14.24 -13.59 29.83
CA ALA A 172 13.08 -13.88 30.67
C ALA A 172 12.50 -12.61 31.34
N TRP A 173 13.30 -11.55 31.45
CA TRP A 173 12.83 -10.23 31.86
C TRP A 173 12.27 -9.51 30.64
N GLN A 174 10.95 -9.64 30.42
CA GLN A 174 10.18 -9.02 29.32
C GLN A 174 10.25 -7.48 29.24
N LYS A 175 11.14 -6.82 29.97
CA LYS A 175 11.32 -5.37 29.97
C LYS A 175 12.74 -5.04 29.55
N LYS A 176 12.85 -4.42 28.37
CA LYS A 176 14.08 -3.77 27.90
C LYS A 176 14.64 -2.85 29.01
N PRO A 177 15.94 -2.92 29.33
CA PRO A 177 16.56 -2.03 30.30
C PRO A 177 16.24 -0.56 30.01
N LYS A 178 16.06 0.24 31.07
CA LYS A 178 15.94 1.70 30.91
C LYS A 178 17.22 2.21 30.24
N GLY A 179 17.07 3.13 29.29
CA GLY A 179 18.20 3.64 28.52
C GLY A 179 18.58 2.78 27.31
N THR A 180 17.84 1.71 26.99
CA THR A 180 18.01 0.97 25.73
C THR A 180 17.87 1.90 24.52
N VAL A 181 18.86 1.88 23.63
CA VAL A 181 18.87 2.66 22.39
C VAL A 181 18.88 1.73 21.19
N PRO A 182 18.33 2.12 20.03
CA PRO A 182 18.35 1.27 18.84
C PRO A 182 19.78 1.17 18.29
N ALA A 183 20.21 -0.04 17.92
CA ALA A 183 21.54 -0.29 17.37
C ALA A 183 21.74 0.45 16.03
N ARG A 184 22.99 0.77 15.68
CA ARG A 184 23.36 1.42 14.41
C ARG A 184 23.70 0.37 13.34
N CYS A 185 23.62 0.80 12.08
CA CYS A 185 23.99 -0.05 10.96
C CYS A 185 25.49 -0.28 10.92
N ASP A 186 25.88 -1.49 10.54
CA ASP A 186 27.27 -1.89 10.40
C ASP A 186 27.78 -1.53 9.00
N THR A 187 28.53 -0.45 8.90
CA THR A 187 29.10 0.02 7.63
C THR A 187 30.22 -0.88 7.11
N THR A 188 30.70 -1.85 7.90
CA THR A 188 31.67 -2.85 7.42
C THR A 188 31.00 -3.95 6.60
N VAL A 189 29.68 -4.17 6.78
CA VAL A 189 28.89 -5.14 6.02
C VAL A 189 28.49 -4.59 4.65
N ALA A 190 28.22 -3.29 4.56
CA ALA A 190 27.96 -2.60 3.31
C ALA A 190 28.23 -1.09 3.48
N GLU A 191 28.82 -0.51 2.43
CA GLU A 191 28.98 0.94 2.30
C GLU A 191 27.62 1.59 1.96
N ASP A 192 27.45 2.87 2.32
CA ASP A 192 26.25 3.68 2.03
C ASP A 192 24.91 3.05 2.47
N VAL A 193 24.89 2.56 3.71
CA VAL A 193 23.71 1.93 4.32
C VAL A 193 22.72 2.95 4.87
N GLU A 194 21.45 2.73 4.55
CA GLU A 194 20.34 3.54 5.05
C GLU A 194 19.59 2.78 6.15
N LYS A 195 19.40 3.41 7.31
CA LYS A 195 18.56 2.85 8.37
C LYS A 195 17.12 3.31 8.20
N ASN A 196 16.21 2.36 7.97
CA ASN A 196 14.78 2.64 7.88
C ASN A 196 14.00 1.68 8.79
N GLY A 197 13.33 2.24 9.80
CA GLY A 197 12.67 1.47 10.85
C GLY A 197 13.66 0.60 11.62
N GLY A 198 13.39 -0.71 11.67
CA GLY A 198 14.20 -1.70 12.37
C GLY A 198 15.31 -2.36 11.55
N TRP A 199 15.58 -1.88 10.33
CA TRP A 199 16.45 -2.54 9.37
C TRP A 199 17.48 -1.58 8.78
N CYS A 200 18.64 -2.15 8.43
CA CYS A 200 19.66 -1.50 7.63
C CYS A 200 19.56 -2.00 6.21
N TYR A 201 19.42 -1.09 5.25
CA TYR A 201 19.26 -1.40 3.84
C TYR A 201 20.53 -1.00 3.08
N LYS A 202 20.98 -1.90 2.21
CA LYS A 202 22.09 -1.59 1.30
C LYS A 202 21.64 -0.52 0.27
N ALA A 203 22.63 0.15 -0.30
CA ALA A 203 22.42 1.09 -1.41
C ALA A 203 21.73 0.40 -2.60
N CYS A 204 21.04 1.19 -3.41
CA CYS A 204 20.45 0.69 -4.65
C CYS A 204 21.52 0.56 -5.74
N PRO A 205 21.39 -0.42 -6.65
CA PRO A 205 22.23 -0.49 -7.84
C PRO A 205 22.09 0.78 -8.70
N ASP A 206 23.07 1.01 -9.57
CA ASP A 206 23.04 2.11 -10.54
C ASP A 206 21.76 2.11 -11.37
N GLY A 207 21.21 3.30 -11.62
CA GLY A 207 19.93 3.49 -12.31
C GLY A 207 18.69 3.26 -11.44
N TYR A 208 18.86 3.04 -10.13
CA TYR A 208 17.75 2.94 -9.19
C TYR A 208 17.88 3.95 -8.04
N GLN A 209 16.73 4.46 -7.58
CA GLN A 209 16.60 5.32 -6.41
C GLN A 209 15.92 4.57 -5.25
N ALA A 210 16.42 4.81 -4.04
CA ALA A 210 15.87 4.21 -2.83
C ALA A 210 14.52 4.84 -2.45
N PHE A 211 13.52 3.99 -2.18
CA PHE A 211 12.27 4.40 -1.54
C PHE A 211 11.86 3.35 -0.50
N GLY A 212 12.24 3.61 0.75
CA GLY A 212 12.03 2.67 1.86
C GLY A 212 12.72 1.33 1.61
N ALA A 213 11.96 0.24 1.65
CA ALA A 213 12.48 -1.12 1.49
C ALA A 213 12.73 -1.55 0.03
N ARG A 214 12.56 -0.66 -0.95
CA ARG A 214 12.67 -0.98 -2.37
C ARG A 214 13.57 0.00 -3.12
N CYS A 215 14.18 -0.51 -4.18
CA CYS A 215 14.85 0.27 -5.20
C CYS A 215 13.90 0.43 -6.38
N TRP A 216 13.63 1.65 -6.80
CA TRP A 216 12.78 1.96 -7.96
C TRP A 216 13.63 2.53 -9.08
N THR A 217 13.28 2.24 -10.33
CA THR A 217 13.98 2.82 -11.48
C THR A 217 14.05 4.34 -11.36
N ASN A 218 15.24 4.89 -11.56
CA ASN A 218 15.47 6.33 -11.64
C ASN A 218 15.06 6.84 -13.02
N CYS A 219 14.39 7.99 -13.05
CA CYS A 219 13.96 8.63 -14.30
C CYS A 219 15.03 9.59 -14.88
N ALA A 220 15.91 10.14 -14.03
CA ALA A 220 16.76 11.29 -14.35
C ALA A 220 17.69 11.09 -15.57
N ASP A 221 18.17 9.87 -15.78
CA ASP A 221 19.09 9.51 -16.88
C ASP A 221 18.41 8.71 -18.00
N SER A 222 17.07 8.75 -18.06
CA SER A 222 16.28 8.01 -19.04
C SER A 222 15.69 8.92 -20.13
N ALA A 223 15.12 8.31 -21.18
CA ALA A 223 14.33 9.03 -22.18
C ALA A 223 13.07 9.74 -21.59
N PHE A 224 12.72 9.43 -20.34
CA PHE A 224 11.56 9.94 -19.63
C PHE A 224 12.01 10.61 -18.31
N PRO A 225 12.54 11.84 -18.34
CA PRO A 225 13.24 12.43 -17.18
C PRO A 225 12.33 12.88 -16.05
N LEU A 226 11.02 13.03 -16.29
CA LEU A 226 10.10 13.49 -15.24
C LEU A 226 9.67 12.34 -14.34
N ASP A 227 9.80 12.60 -13.03
CA ASP A 227 9.60 11.60 -12.00
C ASP A 227 8.17 11.62 -11.42
N SER A 228 7.66 10.41 -11.14
CA SER A 228 6.42 10.12 -10.42
C SER A 228 6.63 8.85 -9.56
N PRO A 229 5.80 8.59 -8.53
CA PRO A 229 5.98 7.43 -7.66
C PRO A 229 6.10 6.08 -8.36
N PHE A 230 5.42 5.89 -9.51
CA PHE A 230 5.37 4.60 -10.20
C PHE A 230 5.71 4.65 -11.69
N ILE A 231 5.86 5.85 -12.27
CA ILE A 231 5.99 6.05 -13.71
C ILE A 231 7.05 7.12 -13.97
N CYS A 232 7.84 6.95 -15.02
CA CYS A 232 8.66 8.00 -15.60
C CYS A 232 7.96 8.55 -16.85
N GLY A 233 7.97 9.87 -17.07
CA GLY A 233 7.28 10.51 -18.19
C GLY A 233 8.15 11.51 -18.95
N GLU A 234 7.79 11.75 -20.22
CA GLU A 234 8.44 12.78 -21.04
C GLU A 234 7.98 14.19 -20.63
N THR A 235 6.69 14.35 -20.31
CA THR A 235 6.10 15.65 -19.94
C THR A 235 5.15 15.50 -18.75
N GLN A 236 4.93 16.60 -18.01
CA GLN A 236 4.02 16.60 -16.87
C GLN A 236 2.59 16.26 -17.30
N ALA A 237 2.18 16.67 -18.51
CA ALA A 237 0.86 16.35 -19.05
C ALA A 237 0.67 14.84 -19.23
N VAL A 238 1.69 14.13 -19.74
CA VAL A 238 1.67 12.67 -19.89
C VAL A 238 1.56 11.98 -18.52
N LEU A 239 2.34 12.44 -17.53
CA LEU A 239 2.23 11.88 -16.17
C LEU A 239 0.83 12.06 -15.57
N GLN A 240 0.24 13.26 -15.72
CA GLN A 240 -1.10 13.53 -15.21
C GLN A 240 -2.16 12.69 -15.92
N SER A 241 -2.10 12.57 -17.25
CA SER A 241 -3.05 11.76 -18.02
C SER A 241 -2.94 10.28 -17.65
N THR A 242 -1.72 9.72 -17.58
CA THR A 242 -1.52 8.30 -17.29
C THR A 242 -1.94 7.96 -15.86
N VAL A 243 -1.65 8.82 -14.88
CA VAL A 243 -2.11 8.61 -13.49
C VAL A 243 -3.62 8.75 -13.38
N ALA A 244 -4.23 9.72 -14.07
CA ALA A 244 -5.68 9.88 -14.09
C ALA A 244 -6.38 8.66 -14.73
N GLU A 245 -5.79 8.09 -15.78
CA GLU A 245 -6.27 6.88 -16.44
C GLU A 245 -6.18 5.67 -15.49
N MET A 246 -5.07 5.48 -14.76
CA MET A 246 -4.96 4.42 -13.74
C MET A 246 -6.08 4.48 -12.70
N ILE A 247 -6.35 5.68 -12.16
CA ILE A 247 -7.39 5.89 -11.15
C ILE A 247 -8.75 5.57 -11.77
N THR A 248 -9.00 6.05 -12.98
CA THR A 248 -10.26 5.86 -13.69
C THR A 248 -10.50 4.38 -14.03
N VAL A 249 -9.48 3.65 -14.50
CA VAL A 249 -9.57 2.21 -14.79
C VAL A 249 -9.84 1.43 -13.51
N ALA A 250 -9.10 1.69 -12.42
CA ALA A 250 -9.32 1.01 -11.15
C ALA A 250 -10.72 1.29 -10.56
N LEU A 251 -11.19 2.54 -10.67
CA LEU A 251 -12.55 2.93 -10.28
C LEU A 251 -13.60 2.26 -11.15
N ARG A 252 -13.42 2.22 -12.48
CA ARG A 252 -14.33 1.51 -13.39
C ARG A 252 -14.39 0.03 -13.05
N SER A 253 -13.25 -0.65 -12.91
CA SER A 253 -13.21 -2.05 -12.47
C SER A 253 -13.91 -2.31 -11.14
N ALA A 254 -13.90 -1.32 -10.23
CA ALA A 254 -14.62 -1.40 -8.96
C ALA A 254 -16.14 -1.10 -9.08
N LEU A 255 -16.56 -0.33 -10.08
CA LEU A 255 -17.94 0.17 -10.25
C LEU A 255 -18.76 -0.60 -11.31
N SER A 256 -18.11 -1.38 -12.19
CA SER A 256 -18.67 -1.81 -13.48
C SER A 256 -19.44 -3.13 -13.50
N LEU A 257 -20.37 -3.37 -12.58
CA LEU A 257 -21.36 -4.43 -12.82
C LEU A 257 -22.75 -4.06 -12.33
N SER A 258 -22.85 -3.48 -11.13
CA SER A 258 -24.15 -3.14 -10.53
C SER A 258 -24.76 -1.84 -11.03
N THR A 259 -23.95 -0.82 -11.31
CA THR A 259 -24.42 0.50 -11.74
C THR A 259 -24.91 0.51 -13.19
N VAL A 260 -24.16 -0.16 -14.08
CA VAL A 260 -24.50 -0.28 -15.51
C VAL A 260 -25.81 -1.04 -15.71
N LEU A 261 -26.04 -2.13 -14.97
CA LEU A 261 -27.29 -2.90 -15.04
C LEU A 261 -28.50 -2.12 -14.49
N ALA A 262 -28.31 -1.33 -13.43
CA ALA A 262 -29.38 -0.56 -12.78
C ALA A 262 -29.81 0.67 -13.61
N SER A 263 -28.86 1.37 -14.24
CA SER A 263 -29.15 2.57 -15.03
C SER A 263 -29.84 2.26 -16.36
N MET A 264 -29.56 1.11 -16.98
CA MET A 264 -30.22 0.70 -18.24
C MET A 264 -31.67 0.26 -18.05
N GLN A 265 -32.00 -0.35 -16.89
CA GLN A 265 -33.39 -0.66 -16.53
C GLN A 265 -34.25 0.57 -16.27
N ALA A 266 -33.68 1.63 -15.69
CA ALA A 266 -34.41 2.86 -15.36
C ALA A 266 -34.85 3.68 -16.60
N LEU A 267 -34.22 3.46 -17.76
CA LEU A 267 -34.54 4.13 -19.02
C LEU A 267 -35.39 3.28 -19.98
N GLY A 268 -35.90 2.13 -19.53
CA GLY A 268 -36.79 1.26 -20.32
C GLY A 268 -36.10 0.46 -21.43
N VAL A 269 -34.77 0.42 -21.44
CA VAL A 269 -33.98 -0.35 -22.41
C VAL A 269 -33.83 -1.78 -21.90
N ASN A 270 -34.33 -2.75 -22.67
CA ASN A 270 -34.13 -4.16 -22.34
C ASN A 270 -32.67 -4.57 -22.63
N ALA A 271 -31.83 -4.55 -21.59
CA ALA A 271 -30.42 -4.91 -21.66
C ALA A 271 -30.15 -6.35 -22.16
N GLN A 272 -31.15 -7.22 -22.27
CA GLN A 272 -30.98 -8.55 -22.87
C GLN A 272 -30.77 -8.49 -24.40
N SER A 273 -31.18 -7.43 -25.11
CA SER A 273 -30.97 -7.33 -26.56
C SER A 273 -29.57 -6.83 -26.96
N LEU A 274 -28.77 -6.36 -26.00
CA LEU A 274 -27.40 -5.85 -26.21
C LEU A 274 -26.33 -6.82 -25.71
N SER A 275 -26.74 -8.00 -25.22
CA SER A 275 -25.85 -9.10 -24.82
C SER A 275 -24.97 -9.64 -25.95
N GLY A 276 -25.19 -9.25 -27.21
CA GLY A 276 -24.41 -9.73 -28.35
C GLY A 276 -23.05 -9.05 -28.52
N THR A 277 -22.74 -8.00 -27.76
CA THR A 277 -21.56 -7.14 -27.97
C THR A 277 -20.46 -7.34 -26.90
N ILE A 278 -20.63 -8.31 -26.00
CA ILE A 278 -19.58 -8.70 -25.05
C ILE A 278 -19.22 -10.17 -25.28
N ASN A 279 -18.50 -10.39 -26.37
CA ASN A 279 -17.51 -11.45 -26.54
C ASN A 279 -16.36 -10.90 -27.36
#